data_AF-H3GD83-F1
#
_entry.id   AF-H3GD83-F1
#
_cell.length_a   1.000
_cell.length_b   1.000
_cell.length_c   1.000
_cell.angle_alpha   90.00
_cell.angle_beta   90.00
_cell.angle_gamma   90.00
#
_symmetry.space_group_name_H-M   'P 1'
#
loop_
_entity.id
_entity.type
_entity.pdbx_description
1 polymer ?
#
loop_
_entity_poly.entity_id
_entity_poly.type
_entity_poly.pdbx_seq_one_letter_code
_entity_poly.pdbx_strand_id
1 'polypeptide(L)'
;MQKLTNVESQRMMAVMGDLLDRLNYLTYVPLEPQNSLLDALRESRCLNSAELLREHWRWEQLFLQATQAMDSRQDDIADQVRVTARSLCRDLRENPVAVEELYHKGTTAHDRSEDLQMLVKALSELTDLTHAQLDKTLEDAKSKKELMAVAESRMKQAEDERLAIREKLTEMRKTKEEEVALLDAQVQKLRTELHTINQTASHELMMIETDLKEAQAKAHDQHSEEMKLLLDQASALELRTGKMAQEHQEEEDGLRKKKCKMAAEVAAVVEKFDGEMEAMETELRTLEDTFQEDRAQCEQFNEHFLKIDEEQSRIDAEERVLEQIRAREREKQLISHALIAWKTC
;
A
#
# COMPACT_ATOMS: atom_id res chain seq x y z
N MET A 1 -75.01 -24.07 43.92
CA MET A 1 -74.21 -23.83 45.14
C MET A 1 -73.52 -25.11 45.55
N GLN A 2 -72.18 -25.12 45.61
CA GLN A 2 -71.43 -26.19 46.24
C GLN A 2 -71.75 -26.19 47.75
N LYS A 3 -71.79 -27.37 48.38
CA LYS A 3 -72.06 -27.46 49.82
C LYS A 3 -70.83 -26.96 50.59
N LEU A 4 -71.00 -25.88 51.34
CA LEU A 4 -70.01 -25.39 52.31
C LEU A 4 -69.58 -26.53 53.24
N THR A 5 -68.28 -26.63 53.53
CA THR A 5 -67.72 -27.74 54.31
C THR A 5 -68.03 -27.65 55.80
N ASN A 6 -68.33 -26.46 56.31
CA ASN A 6 -68.63 -26.21 57.73
C ASN A 6 -70.15 -26.10 57.96
N VAL A 7 -70.66 -26.86 58.94
CA VAL A 7 -72.07 -26.86 59.35
C VAL A 7 -72.54 -25.47 59.80
N GLU A 8 -71.70 -24.71 60.52
CA GLU A 8 -72.05 -23.35 60.94
C GLU A 8 -72.12 -22.40 59.73
N SER A 9 -71.25 -22.57 58.73
CA SER A 9 -71.31 -21.82 57.49
C SER A 9 -72.59 -22.14 56.70
N GLN A 10 -73.00 -23.41 56.65
CA GLN A 10 -74.28 -23.79 56.04
C GLN A 10 -75.49 -23.19 56.78
N ARG A 11 -75.48 -23.19 58.12
CA ARG A 11 -76.54 -22.57 58.93
C ARG A 11 -76.62 -21.06 58.69
N MET A 12 -75.48 -20.38 58.62
CA MET A 12 -75.43 -18.94 58.35
C MET A 12 -75.99 -18.61 56.97
N MET A 13 -75.63 -19.36 55.94
CA MET A 13 -76.20 -19.18 54.59
C MET A 13 -77.70 -19.46 54.56
N ALA A 14 -78.19 -20.45 55.31
CA ALA A 14 -79.62 -20.76 55.38
C ALA A 14 -80.43 -19.63 56.03
N VAL A 15 -79.88 -18.99 57.07
CA VAL A 15 -80.52 -17.81 57.71
C VAL A 15 -80.53 -16.61 56.77
N MET A 16 -79.43 -16.35 56.05
CA MET A 16 -79.39 -15.25 55.07
C MET A 16 -80.35 -15.49 53.91
N GLY A 17 -80.48 -16.74 53.43
CA GLY A 17 -81.48 -17.12 52.44
C GLY A 17 -82.92 -16.90 52.92
N ASP A 18 -83.26 -17.38 54.12
CA ASP A 18 -84.62 -17.20 54.70
C ASP A 18 -84.96 -15.71 54.92
N LEU A 19 -83.98 -14.88 55.28
CA LEU A 19 -84.15 -13.44 55.40
C LEU A 19 -84.42 -12.78 54.03
N LEU A 20 -83.62 -13.12 53.01
CA LEU A 20 -83.80 -12.61 51.65
C LEU A 20 -85.18 -12.98 51.08
N ASP A 21 -85.62 -14.22 51.27
CA ASP A 21 -86.94 -14.67 50.82
C ASP A 21 -88.08 -13.86 51.46
N ARG A 22 -88.00 -13.63 52.79
CA ARG A 22 -89.01 -12.83 53.51
C ARG A 22 -89.03 -11.37 53.06
N LEU A 23 -87.87 -10.76 52.87
CA LEU A 23 -87.77 -9.39 52.38
C LEU A 23 -88.31 -9.27 50.95
N ASN A 24 -88.02 -10.26 50.10
CA ASN A 24 -88.59 -10.32 48.75
C ASN A 24 -90.12 -10.39 48.77
N TYR A 25 -90.73 -11.22 49.63
CA TYR A 25 -92.20 -11.25 49.73
C TYR A 25 -92.79 -9.91 50.15
N LEU A 26 -92.18 -9.21 51.11
CA LEU A 26 -92.64 -7.89 51.55
C LEU A 26 -92.49 -6.82 50.46
N THR A 27 -91.54 -6.98 49.51
CA THR A 27 -91.44 -6.04 48.38
C THR A 27 -92.63 -6.09 47.42
N TYR A 28 -93.43 -7.16 47.46
CA TYR A 28 -94.62 -7.30 46.63
C TYR A 28 -95.90 -6.79 47.31
N VAL A 29 -95.83 -6.47 48.60
CA VAL A 29 -96.93 -5.89 49.36
C VAL A 29 -96.97 -4.38 49.09
N PRO A 30 -98.08 -3.83 48.56
CA PRO A 30 -98.19 -2.39 48.38
C PRO A 30 -98.29 -1.66 49.73
N LEU A 31 -97.72 -0.46 49.76
CA LEU A 31 -97.67 0.42 50.93
C LEU A 31 -99.05 0.99 51.30
N GLU A 32 -99.94 1.13 50.31
CA GLU A 32 -101.30 1.60 50.52
C GLU A 32 -102.31 0.45 50.42
N PRO A 33 -103.35 0.41 51.27
CA PRO A 33 -104.35 -0.65 51.21
C PRO A 33 -105.16 -0.62 49.93
N GLN A 34 -105.09 -1.71 49.16
CA GLN A 34 -105.80 -1.86 47.90
C GLN A 34 -106.88 -2.94 48.05
N ASN A 35 -108.15 -2.53 48.05
CA ASN A 35 -109.27 -3.48 48.19
C ASN A 35 -109.37 -4.43 46.98
N SER A 36 -109.00 -3.97 45.79
CA SER A 36 -108.93 -4.78 44.57
C SER A 36 -107.95 -5.97 44.70
N LEU A 37 -106.85 -5.79 45.43
CA LEU A 37 -105.88 -6.84 45.68
C LEU A 37 -106.42 -7.90 46.66
N LEU A 38 -107.16 -7.47 47.68
CA LEU A 38 -107.82 -8.38 48.62
C LEU A 38 -108.89 -9.21 47.91
N ASP A 39 -109.65 -8.60 47.01
CA ASP A 39 -110.66 -9.30 46.23
C ASP A 39 -110.01 -10.28 45.25
N ALA A 40 -108.90 -9.91 44.59
CA ALA A 40 -108.13 -10.81 43.74
C ALA A 40 -107.57 -12.02 44.52
N LEU A 41 -107.03 -11.82 45.72
CA LEU A 41 -106.54 -12.91 46.57
C LEU A 41 -107.70 -13.83 47.01
N ARG A 42 -108.89 -13.28 47.26
CA ARG A 42 -110.09 -14.06 47.58
C ARG A 42 -110.60 -14.87 46.39
N GLU A 43 -110.61 -14.29 45.20
CA GLU A 43 -110.95 -14.96 43.93
C GLU A 43 -109.99 -16.13 43.65
N SER A 44 -108.70 -15.92 43.90
CA SER A 44 -107.65 -16.95 43.75
C SER A 44 -107.58 -17.95 44.92
N ARG A 45 -108.60 -17.96 45.81
CA ARG A 45 -108.75 -18.87 46.98
C ARG A 45 -107.67 -18.71 48.06
N CYS A 46 -106.90 -17.64 48.05
CA CYS A 46 -105.92 -17.28 49.07
C CYS A 46 -106.57 -16.49 50.22
N LEU A 47 -107.61 -17.07 50.83
CA LEU A 47 -108.41 -16.39 51.87
C LEU A 47 -107.56 -15.99 53.08
N ASN A 48 -106.68 -16.88 53.55
CA ASN A 48 -105.81 -16.59 54.69
C ASN A 48 -104.83 -15.45 54.39
N SER A 49 -104.19 -15.47 53.22
CA SER A 49 -103.27 -14.40 52.80
C SER A 49 -104.00 -13.05 52.69
N ALA A 50 -105.24 -13.04 52.19
CA ALA A 50 -106.06 -11.83 52.10
C ALA A 50 -106.46 -11.27 53.47
N GLU A 51 -106.81 -12.12 54.43
CA GLU A 51 -107.12 -11.69 55.79
C GLU A 51 -105.87 -11.18 56.53
N LEU A 52 -104.75 -11.92 56.43
CA LEU A 52 -103.47 -11.53 57.01
C LEU A 52 -102.94 -10.21 56.43
N LEU A 53 -103.09 -10.00 55.11
CA LEU A 53 -102.72 -8.75 54.45
C LEU A 53 -103.58 -7.58 54.92
N ARG A 54 -104.89 -7.77 55.06
CA ARG A 54 -105.79 -6.74 55.61
C ARG A 54 -105.45 -6.40 57.05
N GLU A 55 -105.18 -7.40 57.88
CA GLU A 55 -104.74 -7.19 59.25
C GLU A 55 -103.40 -6.45 59.29
N HIS A 56 -102.45 -6.83 58.45
CA HIS A 56 -101.15 -6.18 58.37
C HIS A 56 -101.30 -4.70 58.04
N TRP A 57 -102.02 -4.34 56.98
CA TRP A 57 -102.29 -2.95 56.63
C TRP A 57 -103.02 -2.17 57.73
N ARG A 58 -103.96 -2.80 58.42
CA ARG A 58 -104.64 -2.17 59.56
C ARG A 58 -103.65 -1.81 60.67
N TRP A 59 -102.74 -2.72 61.00
CA TRP A 59 -101.72 -2.47 62.02
C TRP A 59 -100.68 -1.45 61.56
N GLU A 60 -100.29 -1.45 60.28
CA GLU A 60 -99.39 -0.43 59.72
C GLU A 60 -100.02 0.97 59.75
N GLN A 61 -101.30 1.11 59.42
CA GLN A 61 -102.00 2.38 59.54
C GLN A 61 -102.07 2.87 60.98
N LEU A 62 -102.37 1.97 61.93
CA LEU A 62 -102.36 2.29 63.36
C LEU A 62 -100.95 2.68 63.83
N PHE A 63 -99.91 2.02 63.32
CA PHE A 63 -98.52 2.35 63.64
C PHE A 63 -98.15 3.74 63.15
N LEU A 64 -98.47 4.07 61.89
CA LEU A 64 -98.22 5.41 61.33
C LEU A 64 -98.95 6.50 62.12
N GLN A 65 -100.20 6.26 62.51
CA GLN A 65 -100.97 7.18 63.36
C GLN A 65 -100.35 7.34 64.76
N ALA A 66 -99.94 6.23 65.38
CA ALA A 66 -99.28 6.23 66.69
C ALA A 66 -97.94 6.97 66.66
N THR A 67 -97.14 6.79 65.60
CA THR A 67 -95.87 7.50 65.39
C THR A 67 -96.08 9.00 65.18
N GLN A 68 -97.10 9.41 64.44
CA GLN A 68 -97.43 10.82 64.25
C GLN A 68 -97.97 11.46 65.54
N ALA A 69 -98.73 10.72 66.34
CA ALA A 69 -99.32 11.18 67.59
C ALA A 69 -98.40 11.05 68.82
N MET A 70 -97.21 10.45 68.68
CA MET A 70 -96.29 10.13 69.78
C MET A 70 -96.99 9.33 70.90
N ASP A 71 -97.80 8.34 70.51
CA ASP A 71 -98.58 7.49 71.43
C ASP A 71 -97.66 6.52 72.18
N SER A 72 -97.82 6.37 73.50
CA SER A 72 -97.04 5.43 74.32
C SER A 72 -97.28 3.97 73.97
N ARG A 73 -98.35 3.66 73.21
CA ARG A 73 -98.67 2.31 72.71
C ARG A 73 -97.94 1.94 71.42
N GLN A 74 -97.05 2.81 70.92
CA GLN A 74 -96.34 2.60 69.66
C GLN A 74 -95.57 1.28 69.63
N ASP A 75 -94.92 0.89 70.72
CA ASP A 75 -94.12 -0.34 70.79
C ASP A 75 -94.98 -1.60 70.69
N ASP A 76 -96.12 -1.63 71.40
CA ASP A 76 -97.08 -2.73 71.33
C ASP A 76 -97.66 -2.88 69.91
N ILE A 77 -97.94 -1.75 69.26
CA ILE A 77 -98.41 -1.72 67.86
C ILE A 77 -97.29 -2.21 66.91
N ALA A 78 -96.04 -1.81 67.14
CA ALA A 78 -94.88 -2.25 66.36
C ALA A 78 -94.64 -3.77 66.50
N ASP A 79 -94.84 -4.33 67.70
CA ASP A 79 -94.83 -5.78 67.91
C ASP A 79 -95.91 -6.47 67.08
N GLN A 80 -97.11 -5.91 67.04
CA GLN A 80 -98.22 -6.48 66.28
C GLN A 80 -98.02 -6.37 64.76
N VAL A 81 -97.42 -5.28 64.26
CA VAL A 81 -96.96 -5.18 62.86
C VAL A 81 -95.93 -6.27 62.56
N ARG A 82 -94.96 -6.50 63.46
CA ARG A 82 -93.95 -7.56 63.29
C ARG A 82 -94.57 -8.96 63.29
N VAL A 83 -95.53 -9.23 64.17
CA VAL A 83 -96.23 -10.53 64.24
C VAL A 83 -97.05 -10.79 62.98
N THR A 84 -97.80 -9.79 62.50
CA THR A 84 -98.60 -9.91 61.27
C THR A 84 -97.72 -10.02 60.03
N ALA A 85 -96.64 -9.24 59.92
CA ALA A 85 -95.66 -9.36 58.84
C ALA A 85 -95.02 -10.75 58.79
N ARG A 86 -94.61 -11.31 59.94
CA ARG A 86 -94.04 -12.67 60.01
C ARG A 86 -95.06 -13.74 59.63
N SER A 87 -96.30 -13.58 60.08
CA SER A 87 -97.38 -14.53 59.79
C SER A 87 -97.75 -14.50 58.30
N LEU A 88 -97.81 -13.31 57.71
CA LEU A 88 -97.99 -13.11 56.27
C LEU A 88 -96.83 -13.74 55.48
N CYS A 89 -95.57 -13.44 55.79
CA CYS A 89 -94.44 -14.04 55.08
C CYS A 89 -94.38 -15.57 55.21
N ARG A 90 -94.84 -16.13 56.34
CA ARG A 90 -94.93 -17.58 56.51
C ARG A 90 -96.02 -18.17 55.61
N ASP A 91 -97.19 -17.56 55.58
CA ASP A 91 -98.29 -18.00 54.73
C ASP A 91 -97.93 -17.86 53.24
N LEU A 92 -97.29 -16.76 52.83
CA LEU A 92 -96.80 -16.54 51.46
C LEU A 92 -95.75 -17.57 51.04
N ARG A 93 -94.87 -17.98 51.95
CA ARG A 93 -93.91 -19.05 51.68
C ARG A 93 -94.60 -20.39 51.43
N GLU A 94 -95.69 -20.67 52.15
CA GLU A 94 -96.46 -21.92 52.02
C GLU A 94 -97.43 -21.86 50.82
N ASN A 95 -97.83 -20.66 50.38
CA ASN A 95 -98.80 -20.43 49.30
C ASN A 95 -98.20 -19.64 48.12
N PRO A 96 -97.54 -20.31 47.13
CA PRO A 96 -96.90 -19.64 46.00
C PRO A 96 -97.90 -18.87 45.10
N VAL A 97 -99.15 -19.33 45.02
CA VAL A 97 -100.22 -18.64 44.27
C VAL A 97 -100.49 -17.23 44.83
N ALA A 98 -100.43 -17.06 46.16
CA ALA A 98 -100.60 -15.75 46.79
C ALA A 98 -99.43 -14.82 46.45
N VAL A 99 -98.20 -15.35 46.37
CA VAL A 99 -97.01 -14.59 45.96
C VAL A 99 -97.11 -14.16 44.50
N GLU A 100 -97.57 -15.04 43.60
CA GLU A 100 -97.79 -14.68 42.19
C GLU A 100 -98.84 -13.58 42.05
N GLU A 101 -99.95 -13.65 42.78
CA GLU A 101 -100.97 -12.60 42.78
C GLU A 101 -100.42 -11.27 43.30
N LEU A 102 -99.66 -11.27 44.40
CA LEU A 102 -98.98 -10.07 44.91
C LEU A 102 -97.94 -9.52 43.93
N TYR A 103 -97.20 -10.39 43.24
CA TYR A 103 -96.20 -9.98 42.26
C TYR A 103 -96.83 -9.27 41.05
N HIS A 104 -97.95 -9.78 40.54
CA HIS A 104 -98.60 -9.27 39.34
C HIS A 104 -99.60 -8.13 39.61
N LYS A 105 -100.33 -8.19 40.73
CA LYS A 105 -101.41 -7.24 41.05
C LYS A 105 -101.10 -6.36 42.26
N GLY A 106 -100.17 -6.77 43.12
CA GLY A 106 -99.88 -6.09 44.37
C GLY A 106 -99.07 -4.80 44.21
N THR A 107 -98.18 -4.71 43.23
CA THR A 107 -97.43 -3.48 42.99
C THR A 107 -97.35 -3.21 41.49
N THR A 108 -97.88 -2.08 41.04
CA THR A 108 -97.44 -1.53 39.75
C THR A 108 -95.96 -1.16 39.89
N ALA A 109 -95.17 -1.20 38.81
CA ALA A 109 -93.71 -1.03 38.88
C ALA A 109 -93.21 0.26 39.58
N HIS A 110 -94.09 1.22 39.87
CA HIS A 110 -93.80 2.48 40.56
C HIS A 110 -94.12 2.49 42.08
N ASP A 111 -94.79 1.47 42.64
CA ASP A 111 -95.21 1.44 44.07
C ASP A 111 -94.28 0.63 44.98
N ARG A 112 -93.21 0.03 44.44
CA ARG A 112 -92.25 -0.71 45.25
C ARG A 112 -91.28 0.28 45.91
N SER A 113 -91.09 0.15 47.22
CA SER A 113 -90.09 0.94 47.95
C SER A 113 -88.69 0.72 47.36
N GLU A 114 -88.08 1.80 46.84
CA GLU A 114 -86.72 1.80 46.30
C GLU A 114 -85.69 1.40 47.38
N ASP A 115 -85.89 1.88 48.61
CA ASP A 115 -85.07 1.55 49.77
C ASP A 115 -85.08 0.05 50.09
N LEU A 116 -86.25 -0.59 50.01
CA LEU A 116 -86.39 -2.02 50.28
C LEU A 116 -85.73 -2.87 49.18
N GLN A 117 -85.83 -2.46 47.92
CA GLN A 117 -85.14 -3.13 46.81
C GLN A 117 -83.61 -2.99 46.91
N MET A 118 -83.11 -1.81 47.27
CA MET A 118 -81.69 -1.57 47.52
C MET A 118 -81.19 -2.45 48.68
N LEU A 119 -81.97 -2.59 49.75
CA LEU A 119 -81.64 -3.46 50.87
C LEU A 119 -81.55 -4.94 50.45
N VAL A 120 -82.52 -5.43 49.68
CA VAL A 120 -82.49 -6.80 49.15
C VAL A 120 -81.24 -7.03 48.28
N LYS A 121 -80.91 -6.09 47.40
CA LYS A 121 -79.72 -6.19 46.54
C LYS A 121 -78.42 -6.23 47.35
N ALA A 122 -78.26 -5.32 48.31
CA ALA A 122 -77.07 -5.26 49.17
C ALA A 122 -76.91 -6.55 49.99
N LEU A 123 -78.00 -7.10 50.53
CA LEU A 123 -77.98 -8.36 51.27
C LEU A 123 -77.66 -9.56 50.36
N SER A 124 -78.09 -9.55 49.10
CA SER A 124 -77.71 -10.56 48.11
C SER A 124 -76.21 -10.54 47.84
N GLU A 125 -75.63 -9.36 47.57
CA GLU A 125 -74.19 -9.21 47.31
C GLU A 125 -73.35 -9.62 48.55
N LEU A 126 -73.81 -9.27 49.74
CA LEU A 126 -73.17 -9.70 50.99
C LEU A 126 -73.23 -11.22 51.16
N THR A 127 -74.35 -11.84 50.78
CA THR A 127 -74.53 -13.29 50.82
C THR A 127 -73.54 -14.00 49.87
N ASP A 128 -73.29 -13.44 48.68
CA ASP A 128 -72.29 -13.97 47.75
C ASP A 128 -70.86 -13.82 48.27
N LEU A 129 -70.52 -12.65 48.83
CA LEU A 129 -69.21 -12.39 49.43
C LEU A 129 -68.92 -13.30 50.62
N THR A 130 -69.92 -13.49 51.49
CA THR A 130 -69.79 -14.38 52.65
C THR A 130 -69.64 -15.83 52.22
N HIS A 131 -70.38 -16.29 51.20
CA HIS A 131 -70.16 -17.63 50.64
C HIS A 131 -68.72 -17.82 50.14
N ALA A 132 -68.21 -16.88 49.34
CA ALA A 132 -66.86 -16.94 48.78
C ALA A 132 -65.74 -16.88 49.83
N GLN A 133 -66.00 -16.25 50.98
CA GLN A 133 -65.04 -16.25 52.09
C GLN A 133 -65.07 -17.56 52.88
N LEU A 134 -66.25 -18.11 53.12
CA LEU A 134 -66.42 -19.37 53.86
C LEU A 134 -65.96 -20.60 53.05
N ASP A 135 -65.90 -20.47 51.72
CA ASP A 135 -65.35 -21.50 50.82
C ASP A 135 -63.81 -21.61 50.92
N LYS A 136 -63.11 -20.61 51.45
CA LYS A 136 -61.64 -20.64 51.55
C LYS A 136 -61.19 -21.41 52.77
N THR A 137 -60.39 -22.45 52.58
CA THR A 137 -59.80 -23.20 53.70
C THR A 137 -58.52 -22.54 54.22
N LEU A 138 -58.18 -22.81 55.48
CA LEU A 138 -56.95 -22.32 56.10
C LEU A 138 -55.68 -22.88 55.41
N GLU A 139 -55.78 -24.07 54.80
CA GLU A 139 -54.71 -24.70 54.03
C GLU A 139 -54.49 -24.02 52.67
N ASP A 140 -55.54 -23.52 52.01
CA ASP A 140 -55.40 -22.71 50.78
C ASP A 140 -54.68 -21.38 51.07
N ALA A 141 -54.91 -20.78 52.24
CA ALA A 141 -54.22 -19.57 52.64
C ALA A 141 -52.71 -19.81 52.91
N LYS A 142 -52.37 -20.94 53.55
CA LYS A 142 -50.97 -21.33 53.80
C LYS A 142 -50.23 -21.64 52.51
N SER A 143 -50.81 -22.49 51.64
CA SER A 143 -50.20 -22.85 50.35
C SER A 143 -49.98 -21.63 49.46
N LYS A 144 -50.92 -20.69 49.43
CA LYS A 144 -50.74 -19.41 48.73
C LYS A 144 -49.56 -18.60 49.28
N LYS A 145 -49.40 -18.54 50.60
CA LYS A 145 -48.29 -17.83 51.25
C LYS A 145 -46.94 -18.47 50.91
N GLU A 146 -46.87 -19.80 50.93
CA GLU A 146 -45.66 -20.54 50.56
C GLU A 146 -45.28 -20.33 49.09
N LEU A 147 -46.27 -20.39 48.18
CA LEU A 147 -46.05 -20.10 46.76
C LEU A 147 -45.55 -18.66 46.54
N MET A 148 -46.09 -17.69 47.28
CA MET A 148 -45.60 -16.31 47.22
C MET A 148 -44.15 -16.20 47.70
N ALA A 149 -43.78 -16.84 48.81
CA ALA A 149 -42.41 -16.82 49.31
C ALA A 149 -41.41 -17.46 48.33
N VAL A 150 -41.78 -18.56 47.67
CA VAL A 150 -40.96 -19.18 46.63
C VAL A 150 -40.81 -18.24 45.42
N ALA A 151 -41.89 -17.59 45.00
CA ALA A 151 -41.85 -16.62 43.91
C ALA A 151 -40.95 -15.43 44.23
N GLU A 152 -41.05 -14.88 45.44
CA GLU A 152 -40.20 -13.78 45.93
C GLU A 152 -38.72 -14.20 45.96
N SER A 153 -38.40 -15.38 46.50
CA SER A 153 -37.02 -15.88 46.54
C SER A 153 -36.45 -16.07 45.13
N ARG A 154 -37.25 -16.60 44.20
CA ARG A 154 -36.84 -16.79 42.80
C ARG A 154 -36.66 -15.45 42.09
N MET A 155 -37.52 -14.48 42.36
CA MET A 155 -37.41 -13.13 41.82
C MET A 155 -36.12 -12.46 42.30
N LYS A 156 -35.82 -12.54 43.60
CA LYS A 156 -34.59 -12.01 44.18
C LYS A 156 -33.34 -12.66 43.57
N GLN A 157 -33.32 -13.97 43.44
CA GLN A 157 -32.20 -14.67 42.80
C GLN A 157 -32.00 -14.22 41.35
N ALA A 158 -33.08 -14.09 40.57
CA ALA A 158 -33.00 -13.61 39.20
C ALA A 158 -32.53 -12.15 39.11
N GLU A 159 -32.88 -11.31 40.09
CA GLU A 159 -32.38 -9.94 40.19
C GLU A 159 -30.87 -9.89 40.50
N ASP A 160 -30.40 -10.71 41.44
CA ASP A 160 -28.98 -10.82 41.81
C ASP A 160 -28.15 -11.33 40.61
N GLU A 161 -28.60 -12.37 39.91
CA GLU A 161 -27.97 -12.88 38.70
C GLU A 161 -27.94 -11.83 37.59
N ARG A 162 -29.04 -11.08 37.41
CA ARG A 162 -29.11 -9.99 36.43
C ARG A 162 -28.12 -8.87 36.77
N LEU A 163 -27.95 -8.54 38.04
CA LEU A 163 -26.97 -7.53 38.48
C LEU A 163 -25.54 -8.02 38.22
N ALA A 164 -25.20 -9.25 38.60
CA ALA A 164 -23.89 -9.83 38.35
C ALA A 164 -23.52 -9.88 36.85
N ILE A 165 -24.47 -10.25 35.99
CA ILE A 165 -24.25 -10.26 34.53
C ILE A 165 -24.03 -8.83 34.01
N ARG A 166 -24.77 -7.85 34.51
CA ARG A 166 -24.59 -6.44 34.11
C ARG A 166 -23.23 -5.90 34.53
N GLU A 167 -22.80 -6.19 35.75
CA GLU A 167 -21.49 -5.78 36.25
C GLU A 167 -20.37 -6.39 35.39
N LYS A 168 -20.43 -7.71 35.14
CA LYS A 168 -19.47 -8.39 34.25
C LYS A 168 -19.49 -7.82 32.84
N LEU A 169 -20.66 -7.48 32.30
CA LEU A 169 -20.76 -6.85 30.98
C LEU A 169 -20.11 -5.46 30.97
N THR A 170 -20.29 -4.66 32.02
CA THR A 170 -19.66 -3.34 32.13
C THR A 170 -18.15 -3.44 32.26
N GLU A 171 -17.64 -4.40 33.04
CA GLU A 171 -16.21 -4.66 33.17
C GLU A 171 -15.60 -5.09 31.83
N MET A 172 -16.22 -6.06 31.15
CA MET A 172 -15.78 -6.52 29.82
C MET A 172 -15.81 -5.42 28.75
N ARG A 173 -16.76 -4.48 28.82
CA ARG A 173 -16.79 -3.32 27.92
C ARG A 173 -15.64 -2.38 28.21
N LYS A 174 -15.39 -2.09 29.49
CA LYS A 174 -14.30 -1.23 29.92
C LYS A 174 -12.94 -1.79 29.53
N THR A 175 -12.67 -3.07 29.77
CA THR A 175 -11.41 -3.71 29.37
C THR A 175 -11.22 -3.68 27.86
N LYS A 176 -12.28 -3.93 27.09
CA LYS A 176 -12.23 -3.83 25.63
C LYS A 176 -11.97 -2.40 25.15
N GLU A 177 -12.58 -1.39 25.78
CA GLU A 177 -12.33 0.02 25.46
C GLU A 177 -10.86 0.41 25.76
N GLU A 178 -10.30 -0.06 26.87
CA GLU A 178 -8.88 0.13 27.21
C GLU A 178 -7.95 -0.56 26.20
N GLU A 179 -8.24 -1.81 25.81
CA GLU A 179 -7.49 -2.54 24.78
C GLU A 179 -7.54 -1.83 23.42
N VAL A 180 -8.73 -1.36 23.00
CA VAL A 180 -8.88 -0.60 21.76
C VAL A 180 -8.08 0.70 21.82
N ALA A 181 -8.13 1.44 22.93
CA ALA A 181 -7.36 2.66 23.09
C ALA A 181 -5.84 2.41 23.03
N LEU A 182 -5.37 1.31 23.62
CA LEU A 182 -3.96 0.89 23.54
C LEU A 182 -3.55 0.54 22.12
N LEU A 183 -4.37 -0.23 21.39
CA LEU A 183 -4.12 -0.58 20.00
C LEU A 183 -4.13 0.66 19.10
N ASP A 184 -5.08 1.58 19.28
CA ASP A 184 -5.14 2.84 18.54
C ASP A 184 -3.88 3.70 18.78
N ALA A 185 -3.41 3.77 20.03
CA ALA A 185 -2.16 4.47 20.36
C ALA A 185 -0.94 3.83 19.66
N GLN A 186 -0.87 2.49 19.62
CA GLN A 186 0.18 1.77 18.90
C GLN A 186 0.12 2.03 17.39
N VAL A 187 -1.08 2.01 16.79
CA VAL A 187 -1.27 2.31 15.37
C VAL A 187 -0.81 3.72 15.04
N GLN A 188 -1.15 4.70 15.87
CA GLN A 188 -0.69 6.09 15.67
C GLN A 188 0.84 6.20 15.78
N LYS A 189 1.44 5.56 16.79
CA LYS A 189 2.90 5.53 16.95
C LYS A 189 3.59 4.93 15.72
N LEU A 190 3.14 3.75 15.26
CA LEU A 190 3.70 3.10 14.08
C LEU A 190 3.52 3.94 12.81
N ARG A 191 2.38 4.62 12.64
CA ARG A 191 2.18 5.57 11.53
C ARG A 191 3.17 6.73 11.56
N THR A 192 3.42 7.30 12.75
CA THR A 192 4.39 8.39 12.89
C THR A 192 5.82 7.92 12.61
N GLU A 193 6.21 6.76 13.13
CA GLU A 193 7.54 6.16 12.86
C GLU A 193 7.73 5.87 11.38
N LEU A 194 6.73 5.29 10.71
CA LEU A 194 6.77 5.03 9.27
C LEU A 194 6.89 6.33 8.47
N HIS A 195 6.13 7.37 8.86
CA HIS A 195 6.24 8.68 8.22
C HIS A 195 7.64 9.28 8.38
N THR A 196 8.22 9.23 9.58
CA THR A 196 9.58 9.70 9.84
C THR A 196 10.61 8.91 9.04
N ILE A 197 10.52 7.58 9.00
CA ILE A 197 11.43 6.73 8.22
C ILE A 197 11.35 7.09 6.73
N ASN A 198 10.15 7.24 6.18
CA ASN A 198 9.97 7.63 4.77
C ASN A 198 10.54 9.02 4.48
N GLN A 199 10.33 9.98 5.38
CA GLN A 199 10.86 11.33 5.22
C GLN A 199 12.40 11.33 5.27
N THR A 200 13.00 10.63 6.23
CA THR A 200 14.45 10.49 6.34
C THR A 200 15.04 9.78 5.12
N ALA A 201 14.47 8.65 4.71
CA ALA A 201 14.92 7.91 3.53
C ALA A 201 14.82 8.75 2.26
N SER A 202 13.72 9.50 2.08
CA SER A 202 13.57 10.42 0.95
C SER A 202 14.62 11.54 0.96
N HIS A 203 14.96 12.05 2.14
CA HIS A 203 15.99 13.09 2.27
C HIS A 203 17.39 12.53 1.98
N GLU A 204 17.73 11.37 2.52
CA GLU A 204 19.00 10.69 2.27
C GLU A 204 19.16 10.32 0.78
N LEU A 205 18.11 9.81 0.13
CA LEU A 205 18.14 9.54 -1.31
C LEU A 205 18.37 10.81 -2.12
N MET A 206 17.73 11.92 -1.75
CA MET A 206 17.95 13.21 -2.41
C MET A 206 19.40 13.68 -2.25
N MET A 207 19.99 13.54 -1.05
CA MET A 207 21.39 13.88 -0.80
C MET A 207 22.34 13.00 -1.61
N ILE A 208 22.11 11.69 -1.65
CA ILE A 208 22.92 10.75 -2.45
C ILE A 208 22.82 11.11 -3.93
N GLU A 209 21.63 11.46 -4.43
CA GLU A 209 21.43 11.84 -5.82
C GLU A 209 22.18 13.14 -6.16
N THR A 210 22.16 14.14 -5.27
CA THR A 210 22.92 15.38 -5.47
C THR A 210 24.42 15.13 -5.44
N ASP A 211 24.92 14.38 -4.46
CA ASP A 211 26.35 14.07 -4.33
C ASP A 211 26.86 13.28 -5.54
N LEU A 212 26.06 12.32 -6.02
CA LEU A 212 26.41 11.52 -7.20
C LEU A 212 26.42 12.36 -8.47
N LYS A 213 25.46 13.27 -8.65
CA LYS A 213 25.46 14.22 -9.78
C LYS A 213 26.67 15.15 -9.74
N GLU A 214 27.01 15.69 -8.56
CA GLU A 214 28.18 16.57 -8.40
C GLU A 214 29.49 15.81 -8.64
N ALA A 215 29.63 14.60 -8.10
CA ALA A 215 30.81 13.76 -8.32
C ALA A 215 30.96 13.38 -9.80
N GLN A 216 29.86 13.03 -10.47
CA GLN A 216 29.85 12.72 -11.89
C GLN A 216 30.22 13.94 -12.74
N ALA A 217 29.67 15.13 -12.43
CA ALA A 217 30.00 16.37 -13.12
C ALA A 217 31.49 16.71 -12.97
N LYS A 218 32.02 16.67 -11.74
CA LYS A 218 33.45 16.90 -11.47
C LYS A 218 34.36 15.90 -12.21
N ALA A 219 34.02 14.62 -12.20
CA ALA A 219 34.79 13.60 -12.91
C ALA A 219 34.74 13.81 -14.43
N HIS A 220 33.60 14.23 -14.98
CA HIS A 220 33.45 14.54 -16.39
C HIS A 220 34.27 15.77 -16.78
N ASP A 221 34.22 16.84 -15.98
CA ASP A 221 34.98 18.07 -16.21
C ASP A 221 36.49 17.79 -16.16
N GLN A 222 36.96 17.06 -15.14
CA GLN A 222 38.36 16.63 -15.02
C GLN A 222 38.82 15.81 -16.23
N HIS A 223 38.04 14.80 -16.63
CA HIS A 223 38.38 13.99 -17.80
C HIS A 223 38.38 14.83 -19.09
N SER A 224 37.46 15.77 -19.23
CA SER A 224 37.40 16.67 -20.38
C SER A 224 38.64 17.58 -20.45
N GLU A 225 39.07 18.14 -19.32
CA GLU A 225 40.30 18.94 -19.22
C GLU A 225 41.56 18.11 -19.53
N GLU A 226 41.67 16.90 -18.96
CA GLU A 226 42.78 15.98 -19.24
C GLU A 226 42.83 15.57 -20.71
N MET A 227 41.69 15.24 -21.31
CA MET A 227 41.59 14.90 -22.72
C MET A 227 42.05 16.08 -23.60
N LYS A 228 41.64 17.30 -23.26
CA LYS A 228 42.07 18.50 -24.00
C LYS A 228 43.58 18.71 -23.89
N LEU A 229 44.15 18.57 -22.69
CA LEU A 229 45.60 18.67 -22.47
C LEU A 229 46.38 17.62 -23.29
N LEU A 230 45.90 16.37 -23.31
CA LEU A 230 46.52 15.30 -24.08
C LEU A 230 46.43 15.54 -25.60
N LEU A 231 45.30 16.05 -26.08
CA LEU A 231 45.12 16.43 -27.49
C LEU A 231 46.06 17.59 -27.87
N ASP A 232 46.16 18.61 -27.03
CA ASP A 232 47.08 19.73 -27.25
C ASP A 232 48.54 19.25 -27.28
N GLN A 233 48.93 18.35 -26.36
CA GLN A 233 50.26 17.73 -26.36
C GLN A 233 50.52 16.88 -27.61
N ALA A 234 49.56 16.06 -28.03
CA ALA A 234 49.67 15.26 -29.24
C ALA A 234 49.87 16.17 -30.47
N SER A 235 49.07 17.23 -30.61
CA SER A 235 49.19 18.19 -31.72
C SER A 235 50.56 18.90 -31.72
N ALA A 236 51.09 19.25 -30.54
CA ALA A 236 52.40 19.88 -30.41
C ALA A 236 53.53 18.93 -30.80
N LEU A 237 53.43 17.64 -30.45
CA LEU A 237 54.38 16.61 -30.84
C LEU A 237 54.32 16.31 -32.34
N GLU A 238 53.13 16.25 -32.94
CA GLU A 238 52.95 16.13 -34.39
C GLU A 238 53.60 17.31 -35.13
N LEU A 239 53.37 18.54 -34.67
CA LEU A 239 54.00 19.72 -35.25
C LEU A 239 55.53 19.67 -35.12
N ARG A 240 56.05 19.27 -33.96
CA ARG A 240 57.49 19.17 -33.71
C ARG A 240 58.15 18.10 -34.59
N THR A 241 57.53 16.93 -34.70
CA THR A 241 58.03 15.84 -35.56
C THR A 241 57.98 16.22 -37.03
N GLY A 242 56.91 16.92 -37.48
CA GLY A 242 56.83 17.47 -38.83
C GLY A 242 57.94 18.47 -39.13
N LYS A 243 58.22 19.41 -38.21
CA LYS A 243 59.34 20.35 -38.35
C LYS A 243 60.69 19.65 -38.40
N MET A 244 60.96 18.70 -37.50
CA MET A 244 62.20 17.93 -37.53
C MET A 244 62.36 17.14 -38.83
N ALA A 245 61.29 16.52 -39.33
CA ALA A 245 61.33 15.82 -40.60
C ALA A 245 61.66 16.76 -41.77
N GLN A 246 61.10 17.98 -41.77
CA GLN A 246 61.43 18.99 -42.77
C GLN A 246 62.90 19.47 -42.66
N GLU A 247 63.37 19.78 -41.45
CA GLU A 247 64.76 20.18 -41.20
C GLU A 247 65.74 19.10 -41.69
N HIS A 248 65.50 17.84 -41.35
CA HIS A 248 66.33 16.73 -41.83
C HIS A 248 66.26 16.55 -43.34
N GLN A 249 65.09 16.72 -43.97
CA GLN A 249 64.96 16.67 -45.42
C GLN A 249 65.78 17.79 -46.09
N GLU A 250 65.73 19.01 -45.57
CA GLU A 250 66.51 20.16 -46.06
C GLU A 250 68.02 19.94 -45.88
N GLU A 251 68.44 19.40 -44.73
CA GLU A 251 69.83 19.01 -44.47
C GLU A 251 70.30 17.92 -45.45
N GLU A 252 69.49 16.87 -45.64
CA GLU A 252 69.81 15.78 -46.55
C GLU A 252 69.93 16.27 -47.99
N ASP A 253 68.99 17.10 -48.46
CA ASP A 253 69.05 17.71 -49.79
C ASP A 253 70.27 18.62 -49.96
N GLY A 254 70.63 19.36 -48.91
CA GLY A 254 71.86 20.15 -48.85
C GLY A 254 73.12 19.30 -48.99
N LEU A 255 73.19 18.17 -48.26
CA LEU A 255 74.30 17.22 -48.35
C LEU A 255 74.35 16.52 -49.71
N ARG A 256 73.21 16.11 -50.28
CA ARG A 256 73.13 15.53 -51.62
C ARG A 256 73.64 16.50 -52.69
N LYS A 257 73.26 17.78 -52.61
CA LYS A 257 73.79 18.84 -53.50
C LYS A 257 75.31 19.01 -53.36
N LYS A 258 75.82 19.10 -52.13
CA LYS A 258 77.27 19.18 -51.85
C LYS A 258 78.02 17.97 -52.39
N LYS A 259 77.49 16.75 -52.17
CA LYS A 259 78.04 15.51 -52.70
C LYS A 259 78.12 15.53 -54.23
N CYS A 260 77.04 15.92 -54.91
CA CYS A 260 77.03 16.00 -56.38
C CYS A 260 78.04 17.03 -56.90
N LYS A 261 78.11 18.21 -56.27
CA LYS A 261 79.07 19.25 -56.64
C LYS A 261 80.51 18.76 -56.50
N MET A 262 80.85 18.17 -55.35
CA MET A 262 82.20 17.67 -55.10
C MET A 262 82.55 16.47 -56.01
N ALA A 263 81.59 15.60 -56.31
CA ALA A 263 81.78 14.53 -57.30
C ALA A 263 82.05 15.09 -58.70
N ALA A 264 81.35 16.15 -59.12
CA ALA A 264 81.60 16.83 -60.39
C ALA A 264 82.97 17.54 -60.42
N GLU A 265 83.38 18.18 -59.33
CA GLU A 265 84.71 18.77 -59.19
C GLU A 265 85.82 17.71 -59.29
N VAL A 266 85.67 16.58 -58.59
CA VAL A 266 86.61 15.45 -58.69
C VAL A 266 86.66 14.89 -60.11
N ALA A 267 85.50 14.67 -60.74
CA ALA A 267 85.45 14.20 -62.13
C ALA A 267 86.16 15.15 -63.10
N ALA A 268 85.96 16.46 -62.96
CA ALA A 268 86.65 17.47 -63.77
C ALA A 268 88.17 17.48 -63.55
N VAL A 269 88.63 17.29 -62.30
CA VAL A 269 90.07 17.19 -61.99
C VAL A 269 90.67 15.91 -62.57
N VAL A 270 89.96 14.78 -62.48
CA VAL A 270 90.39 13.51 -63.09
C VAL A 270 90.46 13.64 -64.60
N GLU A 271 89.42 14.16 -65.26
CA GLU A 271 89.40 14.36 -66.72
C GLU A 271 90.54 15.27 -67.18
N LYS A 272 90.82 16.35 -66.43
CA LYS A 272 91.96 17.22 -66.71
C LYS A 272 93.29 16.49 -66.57
N PHE A 273 93.48 15.72 -65.50
CA PHE A 273 94.70 14.96 -65.26
C PHE A 273 94.91 13.89 -66.34
N ASP A 274 93.86 13.13 -66.68
CA ASP A 274 93.89 12.11 -67.73
C ASP A 274 94.25 12.75 -69.08
N GLY A 275 93.67 13.91 -69.42
CA GLY A 275 94.01 14.65 -70.64
C GLY A 275 95.45 15.19 -70.66
N GLU A 276 95.96 15.70 -69.53
CA GLU A 276 97.37 16.13 -69.41
C GLU A 276 98.33 14.94 -69.52
N MET A 277 97.98 13.79 -68.94
CA MET A 277 98.77 12.56 -69.04
C MET A 277 98.78 12.00 -70.46
N GLU A 278 97.64 11.99 -71.16
CA GLU A 278 97.55 11.58 -72.56
C GLU A 278 98.36 12.52 -73.46
N ALA A 279 98.28 13.84 -73.24
CA ALA A 279 99.11 14.81 -73.95
C ALA A 279 100.60 14.55 -73.71
N MET A 280 101.02 14.33 -72.45
CA MET A 280 102.41 14.02 -72.12
C MET A 280 102.89 12.69 -72.74
N GLU A 281 102.02 11.68 -72.79
CA GLU A 281 102.32 10.41 -73.47
C GLU A 281 102.48 10.61 -74.98
N THR A 282 101.63 11.43 -75.62
CA THR A 282 101.79 11.77 -77.04
C THR A 282 103.08 12.54 -77.30
N GLU A 283 103.43 13.51 -76.46
CA GLU A 283 104.70 14.24 -76.55
C GLU A 283 105.90 13.29 -76.41
N LEU A 284 105.88 12.39 -75.42
CA LEU A 284 106.94 11.39 -75.24
C LEU A 284 107.07 10.48 -76.46
N ARG A 285 105.96 9.97 -77.02
CA ARG A 285 106.00 9.16 -78.24
C ARG A 285 106.58 9.93 -79.42
N THR A 286 106.16 11.18 -79.63
CA THR A 286 106.75 12.01 -80.71
C THR A 286 108.24 12.25 -80.51
N LEU A 287 108.68 12.46 -79.26
CA LEU A 287 110.09 12.63 -78.93
C LEU A 287 110.87 11.33 -79.15
N GLU A 288 110.32 10.17 -78.77
CA GLU A 288 110.89 8.86 -79.06
C GLU A 288 111.01 8.59 -80.56
N ASP A 289 109.98 8.92 -81.34
CA ASP A 289 109.99 8.78 -82.81
C ASP A 289 111.08 9.66 -83.43
N THR A 290 111.14 10.95 -83.06
CA THR A 290 112.20 11.86 -83.54
C THR A 290 113.60 11.40 -83.11
N PHE A 291 113.76 10.91 -81.89
CA PHE A 291 115.04 10.35 -81.43
C PHE A 291 115.44 9.10 -82.23
N GLN A 292 114.50 8.23 -82.58
CA GLN A 292 114.76 7.08 -83.45
C GLN A 292 115.16 7.52 -84.87
N GLU A 293 114.48 8.52 -85.43
CA GLU A 293 114.84 9.10 -86.72
C GLU A 293 116.25 9.71 -86.70
N ASP A 294 116.55 10.55 -85.72
CA ASP A 294 117.87 11.18 -85.55
C ASP A 294 118.98 10.13 -85.35
N ARG A 295 118.69 9.07 -84.60
CA ARG A 295 119.62 7.94 -84.43
C ARG A 295 119.86 7.22 -85.75
N ALA A 296 118.82 6.93 -86.53
CA ALA A 296 118.96 6.31 -87.83
C ALA A 296 119.76 7.19 -88.80
N GLN A 297 119.56 8.51 -88.77
CA GLN A 297 120.37 9.47 -89.54
C GLN A 297 121.83 9.47 -89.08
N CYS A 298 122.10 9.46 -87.77
CA CYS A 298 123.46 9.34 -87.23
C CYS A 298 124.14 8.05 -87.68
N GLU A 299 123.42 6.92 -87.67
CA GLU A 299 123.92 5.63 -88.16
C GLU A 299 124.24 5.70 -89.66
N GLN A 300 123.37 6.30 -90.48
CA GLN A 300 123.63 6.52 -91.91
C GLN A 300 124.85 7.42 -92.17
N PHE A 301 125.00 8.51 -91.42
CA PHE A 301 126.18 9.37 -91.53
C PHE A 301 127.45 8.63 -91.09
N ASN A 302 127.39 7.84 -90.02
CA ASN A 302 128.52 7.03 -89.58
C ASN A 302 128.92 6.00 -90.65
N GLU A 303 127.96 5.32 -91.29
CA GLU A 303 128.24 4.45 -92.44
C GLU A 303 128.85 5.22 -93.62
N HIS A 304 128.38 6.44 -93.89
CA HIS A 304 128.92 7.29 -94.95
C HIS A 304 130.37 7.71 -94.64
N PHE A 305 130.68 8.10 -93.40
CA PHE A 305 132.04 8.41 -92.97
C PHE A 305 132.95 7.18 -93.02
N LEU A 306 132.48 6.00 -92.60
CA LEU A 306 133.23 4.75 -92.74
C LEU A 306 133.55 4.46 -94.22
N LYS A 307 132.59 4.65 -95.13
CA LYS A 307 132.83 4.50 -96.58
C LYS A 307 133.82 5.53 -97.12
N ILE A 308 133.74 6.79 -96.68
CA ILE A 308 134.72 7.82 -97.02
C ILE A 308 136.11 7.42 -96.52
N ASP A 309 136.23 6.98 -95.27
CA ASP A 309 137.51 6.57 -94.69
C ASP A 309 138.09 5.35 -95.43
N GLU A 310 137.26 4.38 -95.84
CA GLU A 310 137.65 3.27 -96.71
C GLU A 310 138.11 3.73 -98.10
N GLU A 311 137.38 4.65 -98.74
CA GLU A 311 137.79 5.25 -100.02
C GLU A 311 139.09 6.04 -99.87
N GLN A 312 139.25 6.81 -98.79
CA GLN A 312 140.47 7.56 -98.50
C GLN A 312 141.65 6.61 -98.25
N SER A 313 141.44 5.51 -97.54
CA SER A 313 142.43 4.44 -97.38
C SER A 313 142.81 3.77 -98.70
N ARG A 314 141.84 3.59 -99.62
CA ARG A 314 142.07 3.09 -100.98
C ARG A 314 142.91 4.08 -101.79
N ILE A 315 142.60 5.38 -101.73
CA ILE A 315 143.37 6.46 -102.38
C ILE A 315 144.80 6.48 -101.85
N ASP A 316 144.99 6.45 -100.52
CA ASP A 316 146.32 6.43 -99.90
C ASP A 316 147.14 5.17 -100.27
N ALA A 317 146.47 4.04 -100.49
CA ALA A 317 147.10 2.81 -100.97
C ALA A 317 147.48 2.91 -102.46
N GLU A 318 146.61 3.48 -103.29
CA GLU A 318 146.89 3.76 -104.70
C GLU A 318 148.04 4.77 -104.87
N GLU A 319 148.10 5.83 -104.05
CA GLU A 319 149.22 6.78 -104.04
C GLU A 319 150.53 6.12 -103.62
N ARG A 320 150.52 5.24 -102.61
CA ARG A 320 151.71 4.45 -102.21
C ARG A 320 152.22 3.56 -103.35
N VAL A 321 151.32 2.96 -104.14
CA VAL A 321 151.70 2.18 -105.32
C VAL A 321 152.29 3.07 -106.41
N LEU A 322 151.69 4.23 -106.69
CA LEU A 322 152.20 5.21 -107.65
C LEU A 322 153.59 5.73 -107.26
N GLU A 323 153.85 5.97 -105.98
CA GLU A 323 155.17 6.36 -105.47
C GLU A 323 156.21 5.25 -105.64
N GLN A 324 155.84 3.99 -105.39
CA GLN A 324 156.73 2.85 -105.66
C GLN A 324 157.07 2.70 -107.15
N ILE A 325 156.13 2.99 -108.05
CA ILE A 325 156.37 2.97 -109.50
C ILE A 325 157.34 4.11 -109.89
N ARG A 326 157.10 5.34 -109.40
CA ARG A 326 157.98 6.50 -109.65
C ARG A 326 159.39 6.34 -109.05
N ALA A 327 159.56 5.53 -108.02
CA ALA A 327 160.87 5.20 -107.45
C ALA A 327 161.66 4.23 -108.36
N ARG A 328 161.00 3.22 -108.93
CA ARG A 328 161.62 2.24 -109.84
C ARG A 328 162.03 2.81 -111.19
N GLU A 329 161.35 3.87 -111.66
CA GLU A 329 161.74 4.57 -112.90
C GLU A 329 162.99 5.43 -112.70
N ARG A 330 163.19 6.01 -111.52
CA ARG A 330 164.38 6.81 -111.19
C ARG A 330 165.66 5.96 -111.12
N GLU A 331 165.58 4.70 -110.67
CA GLU A 331 166.72 3.78 -110.68
C GLU A 331 167.13 3.34 -112.10
N LYS A 332 166.19 3.22 -113.03
CA LYS A 332 166.48 2.77 -114.41
C LYS A 332 167.15 3.86 -115.27
N GLN A 333 166.94 5.13 -114.98
CA GLN A 333 167.54 6.23 -115.76
C GLN A 333 169.02 6.48 -115.44
N LEU A 334 169.46 6.24 -114.20
CA LEU A 334 170.84 6.47 -113.76
C LEU A 334 171.86 5.47 -114.35
N ILE A 335 171.43 4.26 -114.71
CA ILE A 335 172.33 3.21 -115.23
C ILE A 335 172.67 3.42 -116.73
N SER A 336 171.83 4.14 -117.49
CA SER A 336 172.04 4.32 -118.93
C SER A 336 173.01 5.44 -119.32
N HIS A 337 173.29 6.39 -118.41
CA HIS A 337 173.92 7.67 -118.81
C HIS A 337 175.45 7.79 -118.61
N ALA A 338 176.14 6.84 -117.96
CA ALA A 338 177.60 6.94 -117.77
C ALA A 338 178.43 5.88 -118.52
N LEU A 339 177.80 4.86 -119.13
CA LEU A 339 178.47 3.85 -119.97
C LEU A 339 178.91 4.39 -121.37
N ILE A 340 178.69 5.69 -121.65
CA ILE A 340 178.89 6.30 -122.98
C ILE A 340 180.18 7.16 -123.10
N ALA A 341 180.90 7.48 -122.01
CA ALA A 341 182.08 8.37 -122.09
C ALA A 341 183.47 7.68 -122.21
N TRP A 342 183.55 6.34 -122.25
CA TRP A 342 184.84 5.60 -122.28
C TRP A 342 185.37 5.27 -123.70
N LYS A 343 184.89 5.93 -124.77
CA LYS A 343 185.29 5.58 -126.15
C LYS A 343 185.26 6.72 -127.18
N THR A 344 186.09 7.76 -127.03
CA THR A 344 186.73 8.50 -128.16
C THR A 344 187.76 9.54 -127.67
N CYS A 345 189.00 9.38 -128.15
CA CYS A 345 190.27 10.13 -127.96
C CYS A 345 191.06 9.89 -126.66
#